data_AF-A0A2G8HVD7-F1
#
_entry.id   AF-A0A2G8HVD7-F1
#
_cell.length_a   1.000
_cell.length_b   1.000
_cell.length_c   1.000
_cell.angle_alpha   90.00
_cell.angle_beta   90.00
_cell.angle_gamma   90.00
#
_symmetry.space_group_name_H-M   'P 1'
#
loop_
_entity.id
_entity.type
_entity.pdbx_description
1 polymer ?
#
loop_
_entity_poly.entity_id
_entity_poly.type
_entity_poly.pdbx_seq_one_letter_code
_entity_poly.pdbx_strand_id
1 'polypeptide(L)' 'MCDVCKAEGLDAEFRNGERFRISASKLYRVFKGQTAVIKVCPLHDIQLFMLGEQKFLLENLGFLKHLNQHRRNFVSKSF' A
#
# COMPACT_ATOMS: atom_id res chain seq x y z
N MET A 1 -9.72 2.89 -6.43
CA MET A 1 -8.27 2.73 -6.67
C MET A 1 -7.53 2.53 -5.35
N CYS A 2 -6.53 1.64 -5.29
CA CYS A 2 -5.70 1.46 -4.09
C CYS A 2 -4.54 2.49 -4.03
N ASP A 3 -3.87 2.57 -2.88
CA ASP A 3 -2.81 3.58 -2.65
C ASP A 3 -1.59 3.38 -3.56
N VAL A 4 -1.24 2.12 -3.86
CA VAL A 4 -0.12 1.81 -4.78
C VAL A 4 -0.46 2.22 -6.21
N CYS A 5 -1.59 1.73 -6.75
CA CYS A 5 -2.04 2.11 -8.10
C CYS A 5 -2.13 3.63 -8.26
N LYS A 6 -2.62 4.33 -7.23
CA LYS A 6 -2.72 5.78 -7.23
C LYS A 6 -1.34 6.46 -7.28
N ALA A 7 -0.38 5.97 -6.51
CA ALA A 7 0.97 6.53 -6.47
C ALA A 7 1.77 6.28 -7.75
N GLU A 8 1.56 5.11 -8.38
CA GLU A 8 2.27 4.69 -9.60
C GLU A 8 1.53 5.08 -10.89
N GLY A 9 0.34 5.69 -10.80
CA GLY A 9 -0.46 6.07 -11.97
C GLY A 9 -1.02 4.87 -12.76
N LEU A 10 -1.22 3.73 -12.10
CA LEU A 10 -1.65 2.49 -12.76
C LEU A 10 -3.17 2.36 -12.79
N ASP A 11 -3.72 1.97 -13.94
CA ASP A 11 -5.13 1.63 -14.03
C ASP A 11 -5.43 0.35 -13.22
N ALA A 12 -6.12 0.53 -12.10
CA ALA A 12 -6.45 -0.57 -11.19
C ALA A 12 -7.56 -1.47 -11.74
N GLU A 13 -8.50 -0.91 -12.50
CA GLU A 13 -9.62 -1.68 -13.07
C GLU A 13 -9.14 -2.56 -14.21
N PHE A 14 -8.29 -2.03 -15.09
CA PHE A 14 -7.65 -2.82 -16.13
C PHE A 14 -6.86 -4.02 -15.57
N ARG A 15 -6.16 -3.84 -14.44
CA ARG A 15 -5.33 -4.90 -13.84
C ARG A 15 -6.11 -5.91 -13.01
N ASN A 16 -7.08 -5.46 -12.21
CA ASN A 16 -7.81 -6.33 -11.27
C ASN A 16 -9.13 -6.87 -11.86
N GLY A 17 -9.55 -6.37 -13.03
CA GLY A 17 -10.89 -6.59 -13.58
C GLY A 17 -11.94 -5.68 -12.97
N GLU A 18 -13.17 -5.75 -13.48
CA GLU A 18 -14.29 -4.96 -12.99
C GLU A 18 -14.66 -5.32 -11.53
N ARG A 19 -15.15 -4.32 -10.78
CA ARG A 19 -15.75 -4.47 -9.43
C ARG A 19 -14.87 -5.13 -8.35
N PHE A 20 -13.55 -4.94 -8.42
CA PHE A 20 -12.67 -5.37 -7.33
C PHE A 20 -12.90 -4.58 -6.03
N ARG A 21 -12.68 -5.23 -4.89
CA ARG A 21 -12.79 -4.58 -3.56
C ARG A 21 -11.42 -4.11 -3.08
N ILE A 22 -11.41 -2.95 -2.44
CA ILE A 22 -10.23 -2.42 -1.77
C ILE A 22 -10.27 -2.85 -0.31
N SER A 23 -9.19 -3.44 0.17
CA SER A 23 -9.01 -3.81 1.57
C SER A 23 -8.02 -2.86 2.26
N ALA A 24 -8.14 -2.74 3.58
CA ALA A 24 -7.15 -2.05 4.40
C ALA A 24 -6.13 -3.07 4.91
N SER A 25 -4.85 -2.81 4.67
CA SER A 25 -3.73 -3.63 5.13
C SER A 25 -2.82 -2.80 6.04
N LYS A 26 -2.20 -3.46 7.01
CA LYS A 26 -1.30 -2.82 7.98
C LYS A 26 0.14 -3.10 7.60
N LEU A 27 0.97 -2.05 7.63
CA LEU A 27 2.42 -2.17 7.56
C LEU A 27 3.01 -1.86 8.94
N TYR A 28 3.73 -2.82 9.50
CA TYR A 28 4.24 -2.76 10.87
C TYR A 28 5.70 -2.30 10.95
N ARG A 29 6.48 -2.49 9.89
CA ARG A 29 7.94 -2.28 9.90
C ARG A 29 8.39 -1.04 9.12
N VAL A 30 7.44 -0.19 8.73
CA VAL A 30 7.72 0.93 7.81
C VAL A 30 8.05 2.22 8.56
N PHE A 31 7.44 2.44 9.72
CA PHE A 31 7.75 3.57 10.58
C PHE A 31 8.17 3.07 11.97
N LYS A 32 9.28 3.59 12.49
CA LYS A 32 9.79 3.17 13.81
C LYS A 32 8.73 3.39 14.89
N GLY A 33 8.29 2.31 15.52
CA GLY A 33 7.29 2.32 16.60
C GLY A 33 5.88 2.69 16.17
N GLN A 34 5.57 2.69 14.86
CA GLN A 34 4.26 3.10 14.34
C GLN A 34 3.76 2.11 13.30
N THR A 35 2.45 1.87 13.30
CA THR A 35 1.78 1.08 12.27
C THR A 35 1.20 2.02 11.21
N ALA A 36 1.48 1.72 9.94
CA ALA A 36 0.82 2.40 8.82
C ALA A 36 -0.38 1.57 8.34
N VAL A 37 -1.50 2.22 8.04
CA VAL A 37 -2.66 1.58 7.40
C VAL A 37 -2.72 2.07 5.96
N ILE A 38 -2.73 1.13 5.03
CA ILE A 38 -2.77 1.38 3.58
C ILE A 38 -3.99 0.70 2.98
N LYS A 39 -4.51 1.25 1.89
CA LYS A 39 -5.57 0.67 1.08
C LYS A 39 -4.94 -0.07 -0.10
N VAL A 40 -5.21 -1.36 -0.23
CA VAL A 40 -4.69 -2.23 -1.29
C VAL A 40 -5.81 -2.81 -2.13
N CYS A 41 -5.52 -3.08 -3.41
CA CYS A 41 -6.41 -3.86 -4.28
C CYS A 41 -5.98 -5.33 -4.21
N PRO A 42 -6.77 -6.29 -4.73
CA PRO A 42 -6.47 -7.71 -4.62
C PRO A 42 -5.05 -8.07 -5.09
N LEU A 43 -4.60 -7.53 -6.22
CA LEU A 43 -3.23 -7.77 -6.71
C LEU A 43 -2.14 -7.28 -5.76
N HIS A 44 -2.29 -6.07 -5.20
CA HIS A 44 -1.28 -5.52 -4.28
C HIS A 44 -1.38 -6.15 -2.89
N ASP A 45 -2.54 -6.68 -2.50
CA ASP A 45 -2.70 -7.46 -1.26
C ASP A 45 -1.99 -8.81 -1.37
N ILE A 46 -2.17 -9.51 -2.50
CA ILE A 46 -1.44 -10.74 -2.82
C ILE A 46 0.06 -10.46 -2.90
N GLN A 47 0.48 -9.40 -3.60
CA GLN A 47 1.88 -9.03 -3.72
C GLN A 47 2.49 -8.73 -2.35
N LEU A 48 1.79 -7.97 -1.50
CA LEU A 48 2.22 -7.67 -0.14
C LEU A 48 2.38 -8.95 0.69
N PHE A 49 1.43 -9.87 0.61
CA PHE A 49 1.49 -11.15 1.30
C PHE A 49 2.69 -12.00 0.84
N MET A 50 2.92 -12.09 -0.46
CA MET A 50 3.98 -12.94 -1.03
C MET A 50 5.39 -12.38 -0.83
N LEU A 51 5.57 -11.06 -0.95
CA LEU A 51 6.89 -10.43 -0.86
C LEU A 51 7.25 -10.01 0.56
N GLY A 52 6.25 -9.79 1.41
CA GLY A 52 6.41 -9.08 2.67
C GLY A 52 6.68 -7.58 2.48
N GLU A 53 6.57 -6.83 3.56
CA GLU A 53 6.54 -5.35 3.53
C GLU A 53 7.80 -4.73 2.88
N GLN A 54 8.99 -5.22 3.23
CA GLN A 54 10.25 -4.61 2.77
C GLN A 54 10.41 -4.74 1.26
N LYS A 55 10.26 -5.94 0.72
CA LYS A 55 10.37 -6.17 -0.73
C LYS A 55 9.21 -5.52 -1.48
N PHE A 56 8.00 -5.58 -0.95
CA PHE A 56 6.84 -4.89 -1.53
C PHE A 56 7.09 -3.40 -1.76
N LEU A 57 7.69 -2.70 -0.79
CA LEU A 57 8.02 -1.28 -0.91
C LEU A 57 9.13 -1.00 -1.91
N LEU A 58 10.11 -1.91 -2.03
CA LEU A 58 11.20 -1.78 -3.01
C LEU A 58 10.72 -2.02 -4.44
N GLU A 59 9.76 -2.92 -4.64
CA GLU A 59 9.13 -3.16 -5.96
C GLU A 59 8.16 -2.03 -6.37
N ASN A 60 7.73 -1.18 -5.42
CA ASN A 60 6.79 -0.08 -5.65
C ASN A 60 7.39 1.25 -5.13
N LEU A 61 8.48 1.70 -5.76
CA LEU A 61 9.25 2.87 -5.31
C LEU A 61 8.45 4.18 -5.34
N GLY A 62 7.54 4.35 -6.31
CA GLY A 62 6.64 5.50 -6.36
C GLY A 62 5.71 5.52 -5.15
N PHE A 63 5.18 4.35 -4.77
CA PHE A 63 4.41 4.21 -3.54
C PHE A 63 5.25 4.46 -2.28
N LEU A 64 6.47 3.94 -2.19
CA LEU A 64 7.37 4.22 -1.06
C LEU A 64 7.64 5.72 -0.91
N LYS A 65 7.92 6.42 -2.01
CA LYS A 65 8.10 7.87 -2.02
C LYS A 65 6.84 8.59 -1.57
N HIS A 66 5.68 8.19 -2.08
CA HIS A 66 4.38 8.75 -1.71
C HIS A 66 4.09 8.58 -0.21
N LEU A 67 4.34 7.39 0.33
CA LEU A 67 4.13 7.04 1.72
C LEU A 67 5.03 7.85 2.66
N ASN A 68 6.29 8.09 2.29
CA ASN A 68 7.20 8.95 3.06
C ASN A 68 6.77 10.42 3.04
N GLN A 69 6.35 10.95 1.89
CA GLN A 69 5.90 12.34 1.77
C GLN A 69 4.60 12.61 2.54
N HIS A 70 3.71 11.61 2.62
CA HIS A 70 2.38 11.75 3.22
C HIS A 70 2.23 10.93 4.49
N ARG A 71 3.31 10.67 5.23
CA ARG A 71 3.36 9.80 6.43
C ARG A 71 2.18 10.00 7.38
N ARG A 72 1.81 11.25 7.67
CA ARG A 72 0.72 11.59 8.60
C ARG A 72 -0.64 11.00 8.20
N ASN A 73 -0.85 10.75 6.91
CA ASN A 73 -2.09 10.19 6.39
C ASN A 73 -2.19 8.67 6.60
N PHE A 74 -1.05 7.99 6.76
CA PHE A 74 -0.97 6.54 6.85
C PHE A 74 -0.75 6.06 8.28
N VAL A 75 -0.10 6.86 9.14
CA VAL A 75 0.15 6.48 10.52
C VAL A 75 -1.18 6.37 11.27
N SER A 76 -1.50 5.15 11.71
CA SER A 76 -2.54 4.95 12.70
C SER A 76 -2.06 5.52 14.03
N LYS A 77 -2.86 6.34 14.70
CA LYS A 77 -2.62 6.68 16.11
C LYS A 77 -2.81 5.38 16.92
N SER A 78 -1.74 4.64 17.13
CA SER A 78 -1.70 3.64 18.20
C SER A 78 -1.57 4.41 19.51
N PHE A 79 -2.53 4.18 20.42
CA PHE A 79 -2.54 4.68 21.79
C PHE A 79 -1.29 4.25 22.56
#